data_AF-A0AAU5F292-F1
#
_entry.id   AF-A0AAU5F292-F1
#
_cell.length_a   1.000
_cell.length_b   1.000
_cell.length_c   1.000
_cell.angle_alpha   90.00
_cell.angle_beta   90.00
_cell.angle_gamma   90.00
#
_symmetry.space_group_name_H-M   'P 1'
#
loop_
_entity.id
_entity.type
_entity.pdbx_description
1 polymer ?
#
loop_
_entity_poly.entity_id
_entity_poly.type
_entity_poly.pdbx_seq_one_letter_code
_entity_poly.pdbx_strand_id
1 'polypeptide(L)' 'MGSRNSELADARWRKSSYSGDQGGDCVELAALPHTVAVRDSKNPHGPAIRFDPAAFSDFVRQL' A
#
# COMPACT_ATOMS: atom_id res chain seq x y z
N MET A 1 -12.83 -7.83 17.50
CA MET A 1 -12.90 -7.26 16.14
C MET A 1 -11.90 -6.12 16.07
N GLY A 2 -10.68 -6.39 15.60
CA GLY A 2 -9.64 -5.38 15.44
C GLY A 2 -10.09 -4.32 14.44
N SER A 3 -9.91 -3.06 14.81
CA SER A 3 -10.31 -1.94 13.97
C SER A 3 -9.44 -1.97 12.71
N ARG A 4 -10.02 -1.88 11.50
CA ARG A 4 -9.26 -1.96 10.23
C ARG A 4 -8.08 -0.97 10.12
N ASN A 5 -8.04 0.06 10.97
CA ASN A 5 -6.92 0.99 11.09
C ASN A 5 -5.73 0.44 11.88
N SER A 6 -5.93 -0.43 12.88
CA SER A 6 -4.81 -1.05 13.60
C SER A 6 -4.03 -1.99 12.69
N GLU A 7 -4.73 -2.72 11.80
CA GLU A 7 -4.10 -3.58 10.80
C GLU A 7 -3.18 -2.80 9.84
N LEU A 8 -3.53 -1.55 9.49
CA LEU A 8 -2.68 -0.66 8.69
C LEU A 8 -1.50 -0.10 9.49
N ALA A 9 -1.68 0.14 10.80
CA ALA A 9 -0.64 0.63 11.68
C ALA A 9 0.44 -0.45 11.94
N ASP A 10 0.03 -1.70 12.09
CA ASP A 10 0.91 -2.86 12.29
C ASP A 10 1.45 -3.47 10.98
N ALA A 11 1.02 -2.93 9.83
CA ALA A 11 1.36 -3.45 8.52
C ALA A 11 2.86 -3.32 8.20
N ARG A 12 3.43 -4.35 7.57
CA ARG A 12 4.79 -4.31 7.03
C ARG A 12 4.81 -3.64 5.66
N TRP A 13 5.02 -2.33 5.65
CA TRP A 13 5.10 -1.52 4.44
C TRP A 13 6.40 -1.74 3.67
N ARG A 14 6.29 -1.95 2.36
CA ARG A 14 7.40 -2.00 1.41
C ARG A 14 7.31 -0.81 0.46
N LYS A 15 8.33 0.03 0.49
CA LYS A 15 8.48 1.18 -0.41
C LYS A 15 8.92 0.73 -1.81
N SER A 16 8.38 1.34 -2.85
CA SER A 16 8.82 1.11 -4.23
C SER A 16 10.26 1.61 -4.44
N SER A 17 11.08 0.88 -5.22
CA SER A 17 12.45 1.28 -5.57
C SER A 17 12.52 2.53 -6.47
N TYR A 18 11.40 2.92 -7.07
CA TYR A 18 11.26 4.15 -7.83
C TYR A 18 10.91 5.36 -6.94
N SER A 19 10.68 5.14 -5.64
CA SER A 19 10.47 6.21 -4.67
C SER A 19 11.82 6.83 -4.32
N GLY A 20 12.03 8.09 -4.71
CA GLY A 20 13.25 8.82 -4.42
C GLY A 20 12.99 10.31 -4.22
N ASP A 21 13.94 10.98 -3.57
CA ASP A 21 13.83 12.40 -3.17
C ASP A 21 13.84 13.37 -4.37
N GLN A 22 14.14 12.87 -5.57
CA GLN A 22 14.19 13.62 -6.82
C GLN A 22 12.86 13.66 -7.60
N GLY A 23 11.72 13.51 -6.91
CA GLY A 23 10.40 13.70 -7.52
C GLY A 23 9.78 12.46 -8.15
N GLY A 24 10.22 11.25 -7.78
CA GLY A 24 9.52 10.02 -8.17
C GLY A 24 8.15 9.91 -7.50
N ASP A 25 7.23 9.18 -8.16
CA ASP A 25 5.95 8.80 -7.57
C ASP A 25 6.19 7.79 -6.43
N CYS A 26 5.92 8.24 -5.20
CA CYS A 26 6.28 7.53 -3.99
C CYS A 26 5.10 6.70 -3.49
N VAL A 27 5.13 5.38 -3.76
CA VAL A 27 4.12 4.45 -3.24
C VAL A 27 4.72 3.39 -2.31
N GLU A 28 3.95 3.03 -1.28
CA GLU A 28 4.23 1.89 -0.41
C GLU A 28 3.09 0.88 -0.47
N LEU A 29 3.46 -0.40 -0.41
CA LEU A 29 2.54 -1.53 -0.45
C LEU A 29 2.67 -2.34 0.83
N ALA A 30 1.56 -2.84 1.37
CA ALA A 30 1.57 -3.83 2.43
C ALA A 30 0.60 -4.97 2.11
N ALA A 31 1.08 -6.21 2.28
CA ALA A 31 0.24 -7.39 2.23
C ALA A 31 -0.41 -7.58 3.61
N LEU A 32 -1.74 -7.58 3.64
CA LEU A 32 -2.56 -7.85 4.82
C LEU A 32 -3.29 -9.19 4.65
N PRO A 33 -3.88 -9.78 5.71
CA PRO A 33 -4.50 -11.11 5.63
C PRO A 33 -5.57 -11.25 4.54
N HIS A 34 -6.30 -10.17 4.23
CA HIS A 34 -7.42 -10.21 3.28
C HIS A 34 -7.36 -9.12 2.20
N THR A 35 -6.38 -8.21 2.26
CA THR A 35 -6.29 -7.10 1.31
C THR A 35 -4.85 -6.74 1.01
N VAL A 36 -4.64 -6.06 -0.10
CA VAL A 36 -3.38 -5.34 -0.38
C VAL A 36 -3.63 -3.87 -0.09
N ALA A 37 -2.86 -3.28 0.81
CA ALA A 37 -2.93 -1.85 1.12
C ALA A 37 -1.88 -1.08 0.31
N VAL A 38 -2.29 0.07 -0.23
CA VAL A 38 -1.45 0.99 -0.99
C VAL A 38 -1.59 2.38 -0.39
N ARG A 39 -0.47 3.03 -0.12
CA ARG A 39 -0.45 4.42 0.36
C ARG A 39 0.63 5.25 -0.32
N ASP A 40 0.47 6.56 -0.23
CA ASP A 40 1.50 7.52 -0.61
C ASP A 40 2.61 7.53 0.45
N SER A 41 3.86 7.29 0.05
CA SER A 41 4.99 7.31 0.98
C SER A 41 5.26 8.71 1.53
N LYS A 42 4.80 9.77 0.86
CA LYS A 42 4.95 11.17 1.32
C LYS A 42 3.91 11.54 2.38
N ASN A 43 2.83 10.76 2.51
CA ASN A 43 1.79 10.95 3.52
C ASN A 43 1.47 9.63 4.25
N PRO A 44 2.39 9.10 5.07
CA PRO A 44 2.25 7.78 5.70
C PRO A 44 1.12 7.69 6.74
N HIS A 45 0.68 8.84 7.28
CA HIS A 45 -0.46 8.95 8.19
C HIS A 45 -1.79 9.27 7.47
N GLY A 46 -1.72 9.47 6.15
CA GLY A 46 -2.88 9.67 5.29
C GLY A 46 -3.67 8.38 5.06
N PRO A 47 -4.76 8.47 4.28
CA PRO A 47 -5.58 7.31 3.95
C PRO A 47 -4.82 6.31 3.07
N ALA A 48 -4.95 5.03 3.38
CA ALA A 48 -4.50 3.92 2.53
C ALA A 48 -5.68 3.34 1.75
N ILE A 49 -5.48 3.08 0.45
CA ILE A 49 -6.42 2.37 -0.40
C ILE A 49 -6.21 0.87 -0.17
N ARG A 50 -7.30 0.10 -0.09
CA ARG A 50 -7.24 -1.35 0.05
C ARG A 50 -7.87 -2.02 -1.17
N PHE A 51 -7.17 -3.00 -1.71
CA PHE A 51 -7.60 -3.81 -2.84
C PHE A 51 -7.84 -5.25 -2.40
N ASP A 52 -8.77 -5.92 -3.07
CA ASP A 52 -8.79 -7.38 -3.08
C ASP A 52 -7.48 -7.91 -3.71
N PRO A 53 -6.85 -8.96 -3.17
CA PRO A 53 -5.58 -9.46 -3.71
C PRO A 53 -5.64 -9.89 -5.18
N ALA A 54 -6.75 -10.48 -5.64
CA ALA A 54 -6.90 -10.88 -7.04
C ALA A 54 -7.02 -9.65 -7.94
N ALA A 55 -7.84 -8.67 -7.55
CA ALA A 55 -7.98 -7.43 -8.29
C ALA A 55 -6.66 -6.64 -8.39
N PHE A 56 -5.87 -6.62 -7.30
CA PHE A 56 -4.55 -6.00 -7.32
C PHE A 56 -3.57 -6.73 -8.26
N SER A 57 -3.57 -8.07 -8.24
CA SER A 57 -2.74 -8.87 -9.14
C SER A 57 -3.10 -8.66 -10.62
N ASP A 58 -4.38 -8.52 -10.94
CA ASP A 58 -4.82 -8.27 -12.30
C ASP A 58 -4.45 -6.86 -12.75
N PHE A 59 -4.62 -5.86 -11.88
CA PHE A 59 -4.24 -4.48 -12.13
C PHE A 59 -2.76 -4.35 -12.52
N VAL A 60 -1.84 -4.95 -11.74
CA VAL A 60 -0.39 -4.80 -12.00
C VAL A 60 0.10 -5.57 -13.23
N ARG A 61 -0.68 -6.53 -13.74
CA ARG A 61 -0.37 -7.28 -14.98
C ARG A 61 -0.83 -6.57 -16.25
N GLN A 62 -1.63 -5.51 -16.13
CA GLN A 62 -2.17 -4.73 -17.25
C GLN A 62 -1.33 -3.48 -17.58
N LEU A 63 -0.19 -3.30 -16.89
CA LEU A 63 0.81 -2.24 -17.11
C LEU A 63 2.00 -2.78 -17.90
#